data_AF-A0A564FSY4-F1
#
_entry.id   AF-A0A564FSY4-F1
#
_cell.length_a   1.000
_cell.length_b   1.000
_cell.length_c   1.000
_cell.angle_alpha   90.00
_cell.angle_beta   90.00
_cell.angle_gamma   90.00
#
_symmetry.space_group_name_H-M   'P 1'
#
loop_
_entity.id
_entity.type
_entity.pdbx_description
1 polymer ?
#
loop_
_entity_poly.entity_id
_entity_poly.type
_entity_poly.pdbx_seq_one_letter_code
_entity_poly.pdbx_strand_id
1 'polypeptide(L)'
;MKFLANYERRFLTGISKAMGGVASYAWSVSSWADYRIKDALRNETHPSDQAAIDAMIGVYKDQRFKAMPPDPRAIDPAQARSIRERLEDKYYYQWRATRADAQLIDALYAGCAQSNGDRYTLCVETIFLDDKGHSPPLRWRPWGSCDEFKRYYYVTACSVTVRPFITSYDDAVRLLGSLLPGWGYSLRYAAGRSAVRLERGSETGPWKEGYPALALVTAILDRLEKFPEEAPDWRSI
;
A
#
# COMPACT_ATOMS: atom_id res chain seq x y z
N MET A 1 -1.84 43.84 19.11
CA MET A 1 -1.39 42.63 18.40
C MET A 1 -0.79 41.68 19.43
N LYS A 2 -1.44 40.53 19.65
CA LYS A 2 -1.22 39.65 20.80
C LYS A 2 0.01 38.77 20.62
N PHE A 3 0.85 38.80 21.65
CA PHE A 3 2.02 37.98 21.88
C PHE A 3 1.64 36.55 22.29
N LEU A 4 2.47 35.61 21.86
CA LEU A 4 2.53 34.21 22.26
C LEU A 4 2.80 34.07 23.77
N ALA A 5 2.10 33.13 24.41
CA ALA A 5 2.58 32.52 25.65
C ALA A 5 1.95 31.14 25.86
N ASN A 6 2.84 30.16 26.03
CA ASN A 6 2.82 29.14 27.09
C ASN A 6 1.75 28.05 27.08
N TYR A 7 1.96 26.85 27.63
CA TYR A 7 3.10 26.03 28.05
C TYR A 7 2.41 24.77 28.66
N GLU A 8 3.04 23.60 28.56
CA GLU A 8 2.90 22.47 29.51
C GLU A 8 1.60 21.61 29.58
N ARG A 9 1.74 20.30 29.28
CA ARG A 9 1.84 19.14 30.21
C ARG A 9 0.54 18.69 30.90
N ARG A 10 0.21 17.41 30.69
CA ARG A 10 -0.16 16.38 31.69
C ARG A 10 -0.39 15.06 30.93
N PHE A 11 0.56 14.12 30.88
CA PHE A 11 0.87 13.07 31.85
C PHE A 11 -0.32 12.20 32.31
N LEU A 12 -0.09 10.89 32.12
CA LEU A 12 -0.93 9.71 32.35
C LEU A 12 -1.34 9.50 33.81
N THR A 13 -2.56 8.99 34.01
CA THR A 13 -3.06 8.04 35.03
C THR A 13 -4.60 8.08 34.93
N GLY A 14 -5.43 7.04 34.90
CA GLY A 14 -5.30 5.61 35.15
C GLY A 14 -6.59 5.20 35.88
N ILE A 15 -7.55 4.50 35.23
CA ILE A 15 -8.64 3.80 35.95
C ILE A 15 -8.95 2.48 35.23
N SER A 16 -8.64 1.39 35.93
CA SER A 16 -9.19 0.05 35.75
C SER A 16 -10.26 -0.16 36.82
N LYS A 17 -11.52 -0.45 36.43
CA LYS A 17 -12.28 -1.66 36.81
C LYS A 17 -13.78 -1.55 36.55
N ALA A 18 -14.26 -2.61 35.90
CA ALA A 18 -15.46 -3.40 36.21
C ALA A 18 -16.84 -2.98 35.65
N MET A 19 -17.48 -4.02 35.09
CA MET A 19 -18.90 -4.24 34.81
C MET A 19 -19.43 -3.83 33.43
N GLY A 20 -19.38 -4.81 32.51
CA GLY A 20 -20.57 -5.43 31.92
C GLY A 20 -21.52 -4.56 31.10
N GLY A 21 -21.63 -4.90 29.81
CA GLY A 21 -22.88 -4.71 29.06
C GLY A 21 -22.75 -3.90 27.78
N VAL A 22 -22.64 -4.64 26.66
CA VAL A 22 -23.16 -4.27 25.33
C VAL A 22 -22.68 -2.92 24.77
N ALA A 23 -21.44 -2.88 24.30
CA ALA A 23 -21.02 -1.87 23.34
C ALA A 23 -21.58 -2.25 21.95
N SER A 24 -22.65 -1.53 21.56
CA SER A 24 -23.18 -1.51 20.20
C SER A 24 -22.09 -0.98 19.25
N TYR A 25 -21.44 -1.88 18.53
CA TYR A 25 -20.57 -1.51 17.40
C TYR A 25 -21.46 -1.17 16.20
N ALA A 26 -21.94 0.06 16.16
CA ALA A 26 -22.37 0.68 14.92
C ALA A 26 -21.13 0.88 14.04
N TRP A 27 -20.79 -0.14 13.26
CA TRP A 27 -19.83 -0.02 12.18
C TRP A 27 -20.40 0.98 11.17
N SER A 28 -19.77 2.14 11.09
CA SER A 28 -19.90 3.09 10.00
C SER A 28 -19.55 2.37 8.68
N VAL A 29 -20.59 1.96 7.94
CA VAL A 29 -20.49 1.49 6.55
C VAL A 29 -20.63 2.67 5.57
N SER A 30 -20.53 3.91 6.06
CA SER A 30 -20.84 5.11 5.26
C SER A 30 -19.61 5.78 4.61
N SER A 31 -18.46 5.12 4.57
CA SER A 31 -17.26 5.67 3.91
C SER A 31 -16.88 4.93 2.62
N TRP A 32 -17.02 3.60 2.54
CA TRP A 32 -16.51 2.83 1.40
C TRP A 32 -17.48 2.72 0.22
N ALA A 33 -18.78 2.70 0.49
CA ALA A 33 -19.81 2.70 -0.57
C ALA A 33 -19.96 4.07 -1.23
N ASP A 34 -19.65 5.15 -0.51
CA ASP A 34 -19.82 6.53 -0.97
C ASP A 34 -18.70 6.98 -1.95
N TYR A 35 -17.52 6.36 -1.88
CA TYR A 35 -16.43 6.58 -2.85
C TYR A 35 -16.74 5.95 -4.21
N ARG A 36 -17.27 4.71 -4.25
CA ARG A 36 -17.62 4.03 -5.52
C ARG A 36 -18.68 4.77 -6.34
N ILE A 37 -19.60 5.47 -5.67
CA ILE A 37 -20.67 6.23 -6.35
C ILE A 37 -20.14 7.58 -6.86
N LYS A 38 -19.20 8.21 -6.15
CA LYS A 38 -18.58 9.48 -6.59
C LYS A 38 -17.61 9.30 -7.77
N ASP A 39 -16.88 8.19 -7.83
CA ASP A 39 -15.97 7.90 -8.97
C ASP A 39 -16.74 7.51 -10.24
N ALA A 40 -17.88 6.83 -10.11
CA ALA A 40 -18.73 6.48 -11.24
C ALA A 40 -19.41 7.68 -11.93
N LEU A 41 -19.52 8.82 -11.23
CA LEU A 41 -20.20 10.02 -11.73
C LEU A 41 -19.26 11.10 -12.30
N ARG A 42 -17.93 10.90 -12.23
CA ARG A 42 -16.95 11.95 -12.59
C ARG A 42 -16.04 11.61 -13.79
N ASN A 43 -16.02 10.36 -14.24
CA ASN A 43 -15.14 9.93 -15.32
C ASN A 43 -15.88 9.81 -16.65
N GLU A 44 -15.72 10.81 -17.51
CA GLU A 44 -15.62 10.50 -18.94
C GLU A 44 -14.33 9.69 -19.10
N THR A 45 -14.44 8.36 -18.95
CA THR A 45 -13.29 7.47 -19.09
C THR A 45 -12.77 7.60 -20.52
N HIS A 46 -11.59 8.18 -20.68
CA HIS A 46 -10.98 8.31 -22.00
C HIS A 46 -10.79 6.91 -22.61
N PRO A 47 -11.09 6.69 -23.90
CA PRO A 47 -10.96 5.36 -24.51
C PRO A 47 -9.55 4.76 -24.39
N SER A 48 -8.52 5.60 -24.35
CA SER A 48 -7.12 5.19 -24.11
C SER A 48 -6.90 4.61 -22.71
N ASP A 49 -7.57 5.19 -21.71
CA ASP A 49 -7.45 4.84 -20.30
C ASP A 49 -8.10 3.47 -20.04
N GLN A 50 -9.30 3.26 -20.60
CA GLN A 50 -9.95 1.95 -20.56
C GLN A 50 -9.13 0.88 -21.29
N ALA A 51 -8.54 1.20 -22.45
CA ALA A 51 -7.67 0.27 -23.17
C ALA A 51 -6.42 -0.11 -22.35
N ALA A 52 -5.83 0.84 -21.62
CA ALA A 52 -4.70 0.59 -20.74
C ALA A 52 -5.09 -0.30 -19.54
N ILE A 53 -6.25 -0.06 -18.93
CA ILE A 53 -6.79 -0.90 -17.85
C ILE A 53 -7.07 -2.32 -18.36
N ASP A 54 -7.72 -2.45 -19.51
CA ASP A 54 -8.01 -3.74 -20.13
C ASP A 54 -6.73 -4.51 -20.48
N ALA A 55 -5.70 -3.81 -20.98
CA ALA A 55 -4.39 -4.39 -21.23
C ALA A 55 -3.67 -4.83 -19.95
N MET A 56 -3.79 -4.04 -18.87
CA MET A 56 -3.23 -4.38 -17.56
C MET A 56 -3.86 -5.64 -16.98
N ILE A 57 -5.20 -5.75 -17.00
CA ILE A 57 -5.94 -6.94 -16.55
C ILE A 57 -5.62 -8.13 -17.46
N GLY A 58 -5.53 -7.89 -18.77
CA GLY A 58 -5.01 -8.82 -19.76
C GLY A 58 -5.63 -10.21 -19.65
N VAL A 59 -4.79 -11.21 -19.41
CA VAL A 59 -5.18 -12.62 -19.34
C VAL A 59 -6.16 -12.93 -18.22
N TYR A 60 -6.22 -12.11 -17.17
CA TYR A 60 -7.11 -12.38 -16.02
C TYR A 60 -8.55 -11.92 -16.24
N LYS A 61 -8.83 -11.22 -17.35
CA LYS A 61 -10.15 -10.67 -17.63
C LYS A 61 -11.20 -11.78 -17.66
N ASP A 62 -12.31 -11.54 -16.95
CA ASP A 62 -13.44 -12.46 -16.81
C ASP A 62 -13.10 -13.85 -16.21
N GLN A 63 -11.92 -14.01 -15.62
CA GLN A 63 -11.52 -15.26 -14.96
C GLN A 63 -11.81 -15.24 -13.44
N ARG A 64 -12.16 -16.42 -12.91
CA ARG A 64 -12.35 -16.66 -11.48
C ARG A 64 -11.50 -17.84 -11.06
N PHE A 65 -10.73 -17.67 -9.99
CA PHE A 65 -9.77 -18.65 -9.52
C PHE A 65 -10.21 -19.23 -8.17
N LYS A 66 -10.13 -20.56 -8.00
CA LYS A 66 -10.42 -21.22 -6.72
C LYS A 66 -9.28 -21.05 -5.71
N ALA A 67 -8.07 -20.82 -6.20
CA ALA A 67 -6.88 -20.49 -5.42
C ALA A 67 -6.38 -19.09 -5.81
N MET A 68 -5.46 -18.53 -5.04
CA MET A 68 -4.83 -17.24 -5.37
C MET A 68 -4.17 -17.34 -6.77
N PRO A 69 -4.51 -16.46 -7.73
CA PRO A 69 -3.85 -16.45 -9.03
C PRO A 69 -2.38 -16.02 -8.89
N PRO A 70 -1.50 -16.40 -9.82
CA PRO A 70 -0.12 -15.91 -9.82
C PRO A 70 -0.08 -14.38 -9.99
N ASP A 71 0.77 -13.67 -9.24
CA ASP A 71 0.97 -12.23 -9.46
C ASP A 71 1.92 -12.02 -10.64
N PRO A 72 1.51 -11.35 -11.74
CA PRO A 72 2.42 -11.06 -12.84
C PRO A 72 3.46 -9.97 -12.51
N ARG A 73 3.31 -9.27 -11.39
CA ARG A 73 4.12 -8.10 -11.02
C ARG A 73 5.42 -8.53 -10.34
N ALA A 74 6.40 -8.95 -11.15
CA ALA A 74 7.76 -9.11 -10.65
C ALA A 74 8.39 -7.72 -10.39
N ILE A 75 9.12 -7.59 -9.29
CA ILE A 75 9.94 -6.40 -9.05
C ILE A 75 11.21 -6.52 -9.88
N ASP A 76 11.48 -5.53 -10.73
CA ASP A 76 12.74 -5.45 -11.48
C ASP A 76 13.87 -4.88 -10.59
N PRO A 77 14.90 -5.69 -10.24
CA PRO A 77 16.02 -5.22 -9.44
C PRO A 77 16.79 -4.06 -10.07
N ALA A 78 16.89 -4.01 -11.40
CA ALA A 78 17.59 -2.93 -12.10
C ALA A 78 16.81 -1.61 -11.97
N GLN A 79 15.48 -1.68 -12.05
CA GLN A 79 14.63 -0.51 -11.81
C GLN A 79 14.69 -0.05 -10.35
N ALA A 80 14.64 -0.97 -9.39
CA ALA A 80 14.79 -0.66 -7.96
C ALA A 80 16.12 0.04 -7.68
N ARG A 81 17.22 -0.50 -8.23
CA ARG A 81 18.56 0.09 -8.16
C ARG A 81 18.61 1.50 -8.76
N SER A 82 18.06 1.67 -9.97
CA SER A 82 18.07 2.96 -10.67
C SER A 82 17.32 4.04 -9.89
N ILE A 83 16.15 3.70 -9.32
CA ILE A 83 15.38 4.63 -8.48
C ILE A 83 16.17 4.97 -7.21
N ARG A 84 16.77 3.98 -6.56
CA ARG A 84 17.60 4.19 -5.37
C ARG A 84 18.75 5.16 -5.63
N GLU A 85 19.55 4.91 -6.68
CA GLU A 85 20.70 5.75 -7.02
C GLU A 85 20.27 7.20 -7.29
N ARG A 86 19.12 7.41 -7.95
CA ARG A 86 18.55 8.75 -8.19
C ARG A 86 17.99 9.41 -6.92
N LEU A 87 17.50 8.63 -5.96
CA LEU A 87 17.05 9.14 -4.66
C LEU A 87 18.23 9.63 -3.80
N GLU A 88 19.36 8.91 -3.86
CA GLU A 88 20.60 9.26 -3.15
C GLU A 88 21.36 10.42 -3.82
N ASP A 89 21.21 10.62 -5.13
CA ASP A 89 21.85 11.71 -5.85
C ASP A 89 21.23 13.10 -5.53
N LYS A 90 22.09 14.00 -5.03
CA LYS A 90 21.73 15.37 -4.66
C LYS A 90 21.22 16.22 -5.83
N TYR A 91 21.62 15.92 -7.07
CA TYR A 91 21.25 16.70 -8.25
C TYR A 91 19.83 16.40 -8.75
N TYR A 92 19.18 15.33 -8.28
CA TYR A 92 17.83 14.95 -8.68
C TYR A 92 16.73 15.54 -7.77
N TYR A 93 16.97 16.69 -7.13
CA TYR A 93 16.02 17.29 -6.18
C TYR A 93 14.66 17.64 -6.80
N GLN A 94 14.61 18.15 -8.04
CA GLN A 94 13.33 18.45 -8.71
C GLN A 94 12.53 17.19 -8.99
N TRP A 95 13.21 16.12 -9.42
CA TRP A 95 12.57 14.83 -9.67
C TRP A 95 12.05 14.23 -8.35
N ARG A 96 12.82 14.30 -7.26
CA ARG A 96 12.38 13.88 -5.93
C ARG A 96 11.09 14.59 -5.52
N ALA A 97 11.04 15.92 -5.68
CA ALA A 97 9.88 16.70 -5.27
C ALA A 97 8.60 16.45 -6.09
N THR A 98 8.71 15.92 -7.32
CA THR A 98 7.57 15.92 -8.26
C THR A 98 7.20 14.55 -8.84
N ARG A 99 8.13 13.59 -8.88
CA ARG A 99 7.97 12.36 -9.67
C ARG A 99 8.44 11.09 -8.96
N ALA A 100 9.25 11.19 -7.91
CA ALA A 100 9.83 10.02 -7.27
C ALA A 100 8.77 9.07 -6.68
N ASP A 101 7.82 9.58 -5.90
CA ASP A 101 6.75 8.75 -5.31
C ASP A 101 5.91 8.05 -6.37
N ALA A 102 5.62 8.75 -7.47
CA ALA A 102 4.89 8.18 -8.59
C ALA A 102 5.68 7.07 -9.30
N GLN A 103 6.98 7.26 -9.52
CA GLN A 103 7.85 6.24 -10.12
C GLN A 103 8.09 5.05 -9.18
N LEU A 104 8.06 5.26 -7.86
CA LEU A 104 8.09 4.18 -6.88
C LEU A 104 6.86 3.28 -7.03
N ILE A 105 5.66 3.87 -7.15
CA ILE A 105 4.43 3.09 -7.38
C ILE A 105 4.53 2.29 -8.68
N ASP A 106 4.98 2.93 -9.76
CA ASP A 106 5.09 2.27 -11.06
C ASP A 106 6.03 1.05 -11.02
N ALA A 107 7.20 1.22 -10.41
CA ALA A 107 8.20 0.17 -10.32
C ALA A 107 7.79 -0.97 -9.38
N LEU A 108 7.18 -0.65 -8.23
CA LEU A 108 6.97 -1.62 -7.15
C LEU A 108 5.60 -2.31 -7.25
N TYR A 109 4.62 -1.66 -7.88
CA TYR A 109 3.23 -2.15 -7.99
C TYR A 109 2.77 -2.32 -9.45
N ALA A 110 3.67 -2.17 -10.43
CA ALA A 110 3.36 -2.20 -11.87
C ALA A 110 2.24 -1.21 -12.23
N GLY A 111 2.35 0.02 -11.70
CA GLY A 111 1.38 1.09 -11.90
C GLY A 111 1.29 1.57 -13.35
N CYS A 112 0.09 1.92 -13.78
CA CYS A 112 -0.18 2.60 -15.04
C CYS A 112 -0.81 3.97 -14.77
N ALA A 113 -0.18 5.03 -15.26
CA ALA A 113 -0.74 6.37 -15.23
C ALA A 113 -1.91 6.50 -16.21
N GLN A 114 -2.97 7.18 -15.78
CA GLN A 114 -4.09 7.56 -16.61
C GLN A 114 -3.96 9.02 -17.06
N SER A 115 -4.76 9.41 -18.05
CA SER A 115 -4.75 10.76 -18.61
C SER A 115 -5.06 11.86 -17.58
N ASN A 116 -5.87 11.54 -16.56
CA ASN A 116 -6.25 12.44 -15.48
C ASN A 116 -5.18 12.56 -14.35
N GLY A 117 -4.08 11.81 -14.45
CA GLY A 117 -3.01 11.77 -13.44
C GLY A 117 -3.19 10.70 -12.35
N ASP A 118 -4.32 10.02 -12.30
CA ASP A 118 -4.51 8.87 -11.41
C ASP A 118 -3.65 7.69 -11.84
N ARG A 119 -3.41 6.76 -10.92
CA ARG A 119 -2.67 5.53 -11.20
C ARG A 119 -3.52 4.33 -10.86
N TYR A 120 -3.46 3.32 -11.72
CA TYR A 120 -4.07 2.04 -11.48
C TYR A 120 -3.01 0.97 -11.33
N THR A 121 -3.27 -0.04 -10.50
CA THR A 121 -2.43 -1.23 -10.34
C THR A 121 -3.32 -2.46 -10.35
N LEU A 122 -2.75 -3.63 -10.61
CA LEU A 122 -3.48 -4.89 -10.40
C LEU A 122 -3.75 -5.13 -8.91
N CYS A 123 -4.92 -5.67 -8.62
CA CYS A 123 -5.32 -6.11 -7.29
C CYS A 123 -6.10 -7.43 -7.41
N VAL A 124 -6.04 -8.23 -6.34
CA VAL A 124 -6.88 -9.41 -6.20
C VAL A 124 -7.96 -9.13 -5.18
N GLU A 125 -9.18 -9.46 -5.57
CA GLU A 125 -10.35 -9.37 -4.73
C GLU A 125 -10.96 -10.77 -4.55
N THR A 126 -11.79 -10.90 -3.51
CA THR A 126 -12.48 -12.16 -3.20
C THR A 126 -13.98 -12.03 -3.37
N ILE A 127 -14.58 -13.08 -3.91
CA ILE A 127 -16.03 -13.23 -4.03
C ILE A 127 -16.45 -14.63 -3.58
N PHE A 128 -17.60 -14.73 -2.91
CA PHE A 128 -18.18 -16.02 -2.53
C PHE A 128 -19.30 -16.35 -3.50
N LEU A 129 -19.31 -17.57 -4.03
CA LEU A 129 -20.28 -18.01 -5.04
C LEU A 129 -20.78 -19.42 -4.77
N ASP A 130 -22.06 -19.67 -5.07
CA ASP A 130 -22.62 -21.02 -5.10
C ASP A 130 -22.16 -21.82 -6.34
N ASP A 131 -22.58 -23.09 -6.44
CA ASP A 131 -22.29 -23.94 -7.60
C ASP A 131 -22.96 -23.45 -8.90
N LYS A 132 -23.90 -22.52 -8.82
CA LYS A 132 -24.56 -21.86 -9.96
C LYS A 132 -23.93 -20.51 -10.31
N GLY A 133 -22.93 -20.05 -9.55
CA GLY A 133 -22.24 -18.78 -9.75
C GLY A 133 -22.95 -17.56 -9.18
N HIS A 134 -23.91 -17.73 -8.25
CA HIS A 134 -24.59 -16.65 -7.56
C HIS A 134 -23.87 -16.24 -6.28
N SER A 135 -23.86 -14.94 -6.00
CA SER A 135 -23.36 -14.38 -4.74
C SER A 135 -24.29 -14.69 -3.57
N PRO A 136 -23.77 -14.80 -2.34
CA PRO A 136 -24.62 -14.98 -1.17
C PRO A 136 -25.55 -13.78 -0.96
N PRO A 137 -26.71 -13.98 -0.29
CA PRO A 137 -27.58 -12.89 0.11
C PRO A 137 -26.85 -11.94 1.08
N LEU A 138 -27.21 -10.65 1.06
CA LEU A 138 -26.55 -9.58 1.85
C LEU A 138 -26.41 -9.87 3.36
N ARG A 139 -27.22 -10.75 3.93
CA ARG A 139 -27.22 -11.12 5.36
C ARG A 139 -26.44 -12.40 5.68
N TRP A 140 -25.77 -12.97 4.69
CA TRP A 140 -24.97 -14.18 4.86
C TRP A 140 -23.78 -13.92 5.78
N ARG A 141 -23.57 -14.81 6.75
CA ARG A 141 -22.42 -14.77 7.65
C ARG A 141 -21.46 -15.91 7.26
N PRO A 142 -20.18 -15.62 6.97
CA PRO A 142 -19.19 -16.63 6.58
C PRO A 142 -18.91 -17.71 7.64
N TRP A 143 -19.42 -17.54 8.85
CA TRP A 143 -19.09 -18.35 10.04
C TRP A 143 -20.17 -19.39 10.37
N GLY A 144 -21.27 -19.42 9.62
CA GLY A 144 -22.28 -20.47 9.70
C GLY A 144 -21.94 -21.60 8.74
N SER A 145 -22.07 -22.85 9.17
CA SER A 145 -21.77 -24.08 8.42
C SER A 145 -22.66 -24.27 7.17
N CYS A 146 -22.41 -23.46 6.14
CA CYS A 146 -23.04 -23.62 4.84
C CYS A 146 -21.94 -23.78 3.79
N ASP A 147 -21.66 -25.04 3.44
CA ASP A 147 -20.79 -25.46 2.33
C ASP A 147 -21.29 -25.00 0.94
N GLU A 148 -22.40 -24.26 0.90
CA GLU A 148 -23.07 -23.81 -0.32
C GLU A 148 -22.25 -22.74 -1.08
N PHE A 149 -21.51 -21.86 -0.39
CA PHE A 149 -20.76 -20.78 -1.03
C PHE A 149 -19.25 -20.99 -0.91
N LYS A 150 -18.58 -21.09 -2.06
CA LYS A 150 -17.13 -21.26 -2.16
C LYS A 150 -16.46 -19.92 -2.44
N ARG A 151 -15.29 -19.70 -1.84
CA ARG A 151 -14.46 -18.53 -2.09
C ARG A 151 -13.78 -18.66 -3.47
N TYR A 152 -13.89 -17.61 -4.26
CA TYR A 152 -13.16 -17.40 -5.50
C TYR A 152 -12.37 -16.10 -5.43
N TYR A 153 -11.29 -16.05 -6.18
CA TYR A 153 -10.46 -14.88 -6.40
C TYR A 153 -10.68 -14.36 -7.81
N TYR A 154 -10.61 -13.06 -8.00
CA TYR A 154 -10.55 -12.45 -9.32
C TYR A 154 -9.56 -11.28 -9.29
N VAL A 155 -8.93 -11.03 -10.44
CA VAL A 155 -7.99 -9.93 -10.60
C VAL A 155 -8.73 -8.76 -11.23
N THR A 156 -8.49 -7.56 -10.72
CA THR A 156 -9.03 -6.33 -11.29
C THR A 156 -8.00 -5.20 -11.19
N ALA A 157 -8.32 -4.04 -11.75
CA ALA A 157 -7.51 -2.84 -11.61
C ALA A 157 -8.07 -1.98 -10.46
N CYS A 158 -7.20 -1.61 -9.53
CA CYS A 158 -7.53 -0.73 -8.42
C CYS A 158 -6.86 0.62 -8.63
N SER A 159 -7.58 1.72 -8.39
CA SER A 159 -6.98 3.05 -8.31
C SER A 159 -6.10 3.14 -7.07
N VAL A 160 -4.93 3.75 -7.21
CA VAL A 160 -3.92 3.91 -6.16
C VAL A 160 -3.58 5.38 -6.03
N THR A 161 -3.71 5.89 -4.81
CA THR A 161 -3.24 7.24 -4.47
C THR A 161 -1.72 7.25 -4.31
N VAL A 162 -1.04 8.15 -5.01
CA VAL A 162 0.39 8.39 -4.81
C VAL A 162 0.58 9.08 -3.45
N ARG A 163 1.09 8.34 -2.47
CA ARG A 163 1.41 8.87 -1.13
C ARG A 163 2.83 9.45 -1.11
N PRO A 164 3.13 10.38 -0.19
CA PRO A 164 4.43 11.04 -0.11
C PRO A 164 5.50 10.18 0.57
N PHE A 165 5.81 8.98 0.08
CA PHE A 165 6.69 8.00 0.74
C PHE A 165 8.07 8.54 1.10
N ILE A 166 8.67 9.36 0.25
CA ILE A 166 10.03 9.85 0.49
C ILE A 166 10.10 11.04 1.47
N THR A 167 8.96 11.65 1.80
CA THR A 167 8.89 12.82 2.70
C THR A 167 8.02 12.59 3.94
N SER A 168 7.12 11.60 3.93
CA SER A 168 6.28 11.19 5.05
C SER A 168 6.82 9.90 5.65
N TYR A 169 7.26 9.98 6.90
CA TYR A 169 7.79 8.82 7.61
C TYR A 169 6.72 7.72 7.78
N ASP A 170 5.49 8.09 8.10
CA ASP A 170 4.40 7.13 8.29
C ASP A 170 4.06 6.39 7.00
N ASP A 171 4.06 7.09 5.86
CA ASP A 171 3.84 6.45 4.56
C ASP A 171 5.04 5.56 4.17
N ALA A 172 6.28 5.95 4.49
CA ALA A 172 7.45 5.10 4.30
C ALA A 172 7.36 3.79 5.12
N VAL A 173 6.86 3.85 6.36
CA VAL A 173 6.63 2.67 7.20
C VAL A 173 5.51 1.79 6.63
N ARG A 174 4.44 2.39 6.08
CA ARG A 174 3.39 1.63 5.37
C ARG A 174 3.95 0.93 4.13
N LEU A 175 4.82 1.61 3.39
CA LEU A 175 5.52 1.03 2.24
C LEU A 175 6.36 -0.18 2.67
N LEU A 176 7.11 -0.08 3.77
CA LEU A 176 7.85 -1.21 4.33
C LEU A 176 6.93 -2.41 4.63
N GLY A 177 5.83 -2.17 5.34
CA GLY A 177 4.89 -3.23 5.72
C GLY A 177 4.22 -3.90 4.52
N SER A 178 4.02 -3.16 3.43
CA SER A 178 3.47 -3.67 2.17
C SER A 178 4.47 -4.50 1.38
N LEU A 179 5.72 -4.03 1.29
CA LEU A 179 6.73 -4.62 0.40
C LEU A 179 7.59 -5.69 1.06
N LEU A 180 7.82 -5.62 2.38
CA LEU A 180 8.71 -6.51 3.10
C LEU A 180 8.06 -6.92 4.43
N PRO A 181 6.94 -7.67 4.39
CA PRO A 181 6.24 -8.08 5.60
C PRO A 181 7.18 -8.89 6.52
N GLY A 182 7.16 -8.55 7.81
CA GLY A 182 8.04 -9.16 8.82
C GLY A 182 9.41 -8.49 8.97
N TRP A 183 9.78 -7.55 8.09
CA TRP A 183 10.92 -6.67 8.33
C TRP A 183 10.52 -5.51 9.24
N GLY A 184 11.36 -5.25 10.25
CA GLY A 184 11.35 -4.03 11.03
C GLY A 184 12.47 -3.08 10.58
N TYR A 185 12.65 -2.01 11.34
CA TYR A 185 13.76 -1.10 11.15
C TYR A 185 14.22 -0.54 12.50
N SER A 186 15.50 -0.18 12.55
CA SER A 186 16.07 0.61 13.63
C SER A 186 16.40 2.01 13.13
N LEU A 187 16.12 3.01 13.96
CA LEU A 187 16.36 4.42 13.67
C LEU A 187 17.34 4.99 14.71
N ARG A 188 18.38 5.66 14.24
CA ARG A 188 19.35 6.36 15.08
C ARG A 188 19.33 7.85 14.77
N TYR A 189 19.40 8.65 15.82
CA TYR A 189 19.61 10.09 15.74
C TYR A 189 20.89 10.44 16.50
N ALA A 190 21.88 11.01 15.81
CA ALA A 190 23.12 11.46 16.42
C ALA A 190 23.66 12.69 15.68
N ALA A 191 24.09 13.70 16.43
CA ALA A 191 24.72 14.91 15.89
C ALA A 191 23.95 15.59 14.74
N GLY A 192 22.62 15.64 14.83
CA GLY A 192 21.76 16.25 13.81
C GLY A 192 21.62 15.41 12.52
N ARG A 193 22.11 14.17 12.51
CA ARG A 193 21.92 13.21 11.42
C ARG A 193 21.00 12.08 11.88
N SER A 194 20.14 11.65 10.98
CA SER A 194 19.35 10.42 11.11
C SER A 194 19.93 9.32 10.23
N ALA A 195 19.88 8.10 10.74
CA ALA A 195 20.19 6.90 9.98
C ALA A 195 19.17 5.80 10.26
N VAL A 196 18.80 5.06 9.22
CA VAL A 196 17.86 3.94 9.28
C VAL A 196 18.55 2.67 8.79
N ARG A 197 18.22 1.52 9.37
CA ARG A 197 18.54 0.21 8.78
C ARG A 197 17.36 -0.73 8.93
N LEU A 198 17.23 -1.67 8.00
CA LEU A 198 16.24 -2.75 8.09
C LEU A 198 16.75 -3.89 8.97
N GLU A 199 15.83 -4.54 9.69
CA GLU A 199 16.14 -5.64 10.60
C GLU A 199 15.07 -6.73 10.56
N ARG A 200 15.48 -8.00 10.63
CA ARG A 200 14.57 -9.15 10.76
C ARG A 200 15.26 -10.27 11.52
N GLY A 201 14.83 -10.52 12.76
CA GLY A 201 15.50 -11.50 13.64
C GLY A 201 16.96 -11.12 13.90
N SER A 202 17.89 -12.01 13.52
CA SER A 202 19.35 -11.75 13.60
C SER A 202 19.92 -11.05 12.36
N GLU A 203 19.12 -10.87 11.31
CA GLU A 203 19.55 -10.24 10.08
C GLU A 203 19.45 -8.71 10.20
N THR A 204 20.50 -8.00 9.83
CA THR A 204 20.54 -6.53 9.84
C THR A 204 21.10 -5.99 8.54
N GLY A 205 20.42 -5.01 7.95
CA GLY A 205 20.88 -4.28 6.78
C GLY A 205 21.91 -3.19 7.11
N PRO A 206 22.51 -2.57 6.08
CA PRO A 206 23.40 -1.43 6.25
C PRO A 206 22.63 -0.19 6.76
N TRP A 207 23.35 0.70 7.45
CA TRP A 207 22.82 2.02 7.81
C TRP A 207 22.73 2.90 6.56
N LYS A 208 21.55 3.50 6.36
CA LYS A 208 21.28 4.54 5.36
C LYS A 208 21.15 5.87 6.08
N GLU A 209 21.99 6.84 5.72
CA GLU A 209 21.95 8.19 6.28
C GLU A 209 20.99 9.09 5.50
N GLY A 210 20.43 10.10 6.16
CA GLY A 210 19.59 11.13 5.54
C GLY A 210 18.27 11.29 6.25
N TYR A 211 17.34 12.01 5.62
CA TYR A 211 15.99 12.20 6.17
C TYR A 211 15.31 10.84 6.41
N PRO A 212 14.66 10.59 7.57
CA PRO A 212 14.23 9.24 7.97
C PRO A 212 13.37 8.51 6.94
N ALA A 213 12.40 9.20 6.32
CA ALA A 213 11.52 8.60 5.31
C ALA A 213 12.33 8.18 4.06
N LEU A 214 13.15 9.08 3.53
CA LEU A 214 14.02 8.81 2.39
C LEU A 214 15.01 7.66 2.70
N ALA A 215 15.67 7.70 3.85
CA ALA A 215 16.61 6.67 4.27
C ALA A 215 15.93 5.29 4.38
N LEU A 216 14.70 5.24 4.89
CA LEU A 216 13.91 4.01 4.95
C LEU A 216 13.54 3.50 3.56
N VAL A 217 13.03 4.36 2.67
CA VAL A 217 12.69 3.98 1.28
C VAL A 217 13.93 3.45 0.55
N THR A 218 15.06 4.13 0.67
CA THR A 218 16.34 3.69 0.10
C THR A 218 16.78 2.33 0.66
N ALA A 219 16.59 2.08 1.96
CA ALA A 219 16.91 0.78 2.56
C ALA A 219 16.00 -0.35 2.05
N ILE A 220 14.71 -0.05 1.81
CA ILE A 220 13.76 -0.98 1.18
C ILE A 220 14.21 -1.33 -0.24
N LEU A 221 14.54 -0.34 -1.06
CA LEU A 221 15.01 -0.57 -2.43
C LEU A 221 16.32 -1.36 -2.47
N ASP A 222 17.26 -1.09 -1.56
CA ASP A 222 18.50 -1.87 -1.39
C ASP A 222 18.23 -3.36 -1.15
N ARG A 223 17.18 -3.67 -0.37
CA ARG A 223 16.79 -5.05 -0.07
C ARG A 223 16.15 -5.70 -1.28
N LEU A 224 15.20 -5.02 -1.91
CA LEU A 224 14.48 -5.52 -3.08
C LEU A 224 15.36 -5.66 -4.33
N GLU A 225 16.44 -4.88 -4.45
CA GLU A 225 17.47 -5.09 -5.47
C GLU A 225 18.16 -6.45 -5.30
N LYS A 226 18.41 -6.88 -4.06
CA LYS A 226 19.15 -8.13 -3.77
C LYS A 226 18.25 -9.35 -3.66
N PHE A 227 17.05 -9.15 -3.13
CA PHE A 227 16.10 -10.20 -2.80
C PHE A 227 14.68 -9.78 -3.22
N PRO A 228 14.42 -9.60 -4.53
CA PRO A 228 13.10 -9.21 -5.03
C PRO A 228 12.00 -10.20 -4.63
N GLU A 229 12.35 -11.48 -4.42
CA GLU A 229 11.46 -12.55 -3.99
C GLU A 229 10.98 -12.43 -2.54
N GLU A 230 11.58 -11.56 -1.73
CA GLU A 230 11.06 -11.27 -0.38
C GLU A 230 9.81 -10.41 -0.41
N ALA A 231 9.54 -9.73 -1.52
CA ALA A 231 8.30 -9.03 -1.70
C ALA A 231 7.15 -10.02 -1.93
N PRO A 232 5.97 -9.78 -1.34
CA PRO A 232 4.87 -10.69 -1.57
C PRO A 232 4.44 -10.61 -3.05
N ASP A 233 4.04 -11.74 -3.62
CA ASP A 233 3.04 -11.76 -4.70
C ASP A 233 1.83 -10.96 -4.17
N TRP A 234 1.01 -10.25 -4.92
CA TRP A 234 -0.14 -9.51 -4.37
C TRP A 234 0.18 -8.47 -3.28
N ARG A 235 0.95 -7.45 -3.68
CA ARG A 235 1.18 -6.22 -2.91
C ARG A 235 -0.01 -5.26 -3.00
N SER A 236 -0.32 -4.59 -1.89
CA SER A 236 -1.37 -3.56 -1.75
C SER A 236 -0.90 -2.41 -0.85
N ILE A 237 -1.37 -1.17 -1.10
CA ILE A 237 -0.95 0.04 -0.37
C ILE A 237 -2.13 0.91 0.08
#